data_AF-A0A662SMQ6-F1
#
_entry.id   AF-A0A662SMQ6-F1
#
_cell.length_a   1.000
_cell.length_b   1.000
_cell.length_c   1.000
_cell.angle_alpha   90.00
_cell.angle_beta   90.00
_cell.angle_gamma   90.00
#
_symmetry.space_group_name_H-M   'P 1'
#
loop_
_entity.id
_entity.type
_entity.pdbx_description
1 polymer ?
#
loop_
_entity_poly.entity_id
_entity_poly.type
_entity_poly.pdbx_seq_one_letter_code
_entity_poly.pdbx_strand_id
1 'polypeptide(L)'
;MEEMMQGILITGIAGSGKTTLTKNYVNWPRKELNTKVCAVNLDPRVNDLPYHAIFDARKIVMVDELMASEGLGPNGALIRAMKFLLKELMS
;
A
#
# COMPACT_ATOMS: atom_id res chain seq x y z
N MET A 1 -12.84 26.82 7.09
CA MET A 1 -13.19 25.40 7.28
C MET A 1 -11.94 24.61 7.01
N GLU A 2 -11.41 23.92 8.01
CA GLU A 2 -10.37 22.91 7.78
C GLU A 2 -10.98 21.83 6.86
N GLU A 3 -10.34 21.55 5.73
CA GLU A 3 -10.74 20.41 4.90
C GLU A 3 -10.43 19.13 5.69
N MET A 4 -11.48 18.48 6.22
CA MET A 4 -11.34 17.24 6.95
C MET A 4 -11.03 16.10 5.98
N MET A 5 -9.79 15.59 6.01
CA MET A 5 -9.40 14.45 5.18
C MET A 5 -9.96 13.16 5.77
N GLN A 6 -10.77 12.44 4.98
CA GLN A 6 -11.32 11.14 5.36
C GLN A 6 -10.38 10.02 4.92
N GLY A 7 -10.10 9.07 5.82
CA GLY A 7 -9.31 7.88 5.54
C GLY A 7 -10.19 6.64 5.36
N ILE A 8 -9.94 5.86 4.32
CA ILE A 8 -10.58 4.56 4.09
C ILE A 8 -9.50 3.48 4.06
N LEU A 9 -9.57 2.55 5.00
CA LEU A 9 -8.67 1.39 5.04
C LEU A 9 -9.30 0.21 4.30
N ILE A 10 -8.67 -0.21 3.20
CA ILE A 10 -9.08 -1.39 2.44
C ILE A 10 -8.32 -2.61 2.96
N THR A 11 -9.06 -3.57 3.54
CA THR A 11 -8.51 -4.82 4.11
C THR A 11 -9.25 -6.04 3.56
N GLY A 12 -8.71 -7.23 3.79
CA GLY A 12 -9.23 -8.51 3.28
C GLY A 12 -8.13 -9.53 2.98
N ILE A 13 -8.55 -10.78 2.76
CA ILE A 13 -7.63 -11.89 2.45
C ILE A 13 -6.84 -11.68 1.15
N ALA A 14 -5.73 -12.39 0.97
CA ALA A 14 -5.02 -12.42 -0.30
C ALA A 14 -5.97 -12.85 -1.44
N GLY A 15 -5.89 -12.17 -2.59
CA GLY A 15 -6.77 -12.45 -3.73
C GLY A 15 -8.17 -11.84 -3.65
N SER A 16 -8.58 -11.20 -2.55
CA SER A 16 -9.92 -10.59 -2.43
C SER A 16 -10.16 -9.34 -3.30
N GLY A 17 -9.16 -8.92 -4.10
CA GLY A 17 -9.29 -7.77 -5.00
C GLY A 17 -8.98 -6.39 -4.38
N LYS A 18 -8.33 -6.31 -3.22
CA LYS A 18 -7.98 -5.04 -2.54
C LYS A 18 -7.31 -4.00 -3.46
N THR A 19 -6.29 -4.41 -4.20
CA THR A 19 -5.55 -3.53 -5.13
C THR A 19 -6.44 -3.04 -6.27
N THR A 20 -7.27 -3.92 -6.83
CA THR A 20 -8.24 -3.59 -7.88
C THR A 20 -9.31 -2.63 -7.36
N LEU A 21 -9.83 -2.88 -6.15
CA LEU A 21 -10.79 -2.00 -5.49
C LEU A 21 -10.19 -0.61 -5.27
N THR A 22 -8.96 -0.54 -4.75
CA THR A 22 -8.25 0.73 -4.53
C THR A 22 -8.09 1.51 -5.83
N LYS A 23 -7.66 0.86 -6.91
CA LYS A 23 -7.57 1.47 -8.25
C LYS A 23 -8.90 2.10 -8.68
N ASN A 24 -9.98 1.33 -8.63
CA ASN A 24 -11.28 1.77 -9.11
C ASN A 24 -11.87 2.87 -8.22
N TYR A 25 -11.70 2.74 -6.89
CA TYR A 25 -12.14 3.73 -5.92
C TYR A 25 -11.39 5.06 -6.05
N VAL A 26 -10.11 5.07 -6.40
CA VAL A 26 -9.38 6.33 -6.62
C VAL A 26 -9.76 6.97 -7.95
N ASN A 27 -9.97 6.16 -8.99
CA ASN A 27 -10.27 6.67 -10.33
C ASN A 27 -11.70 7.19 -10.47
N TRP A 28 -12.69 6.54 -9.87
CA TRP A 28 -14.10 6.88 -10.05
C TRP A 28 -14.47 8.28 -9.52
N PRO A 29 -14.19 8.67 -8.25
CA PRO A 29 -14.49 10.00 -7.74
C PRO A 29 -13.73 11.11 -8.47
N ARG A 30 -12.49 10.84 -8.89
CA ARG A 30 -11.71 11.80 -9.68
C ARG A 30 -12.37 12.09 -11.03
N LYS A 31 -12.92 11.05 -11.68
CA LYS A 31 -13.53 11.16 -13.01
C LYS A 31 -14.97 11.68 -12.96
N GLU A 32 -15.79 11.12 -12.08
CA GLU A 32 -17.24 11.34 -12.08
C GLU A 32 -17.67 12.50 -11.17
N LEU A 33 -16.90 12.78 -10.10
CA LEU A 33 -17.30 13.72 -9.05
C LEU A 33 -16.38 14.94 -8.94
N ASN A 34 -15.27 14.97 -9.70
CA ASN A 34 -14.19 15.96 -9.56
C ASN A 34 -13.65 16.06 -8.11
N THR A 35 -13.68 14.94 -7.38
CA THR A 35 -13.26 14.87 -5.98
C THR A 35 -11.77 14.56 -5.90
N LYS A 36 -11.03 15.32 -5.07
CA LYS A 36 -9.64 15.02 -4.74
C LYS A 36 -9.58 13.76 -3.87
N VAL A 37 -8.96 12.71 -4.39
CA VAL A 37 -8.72 11.44 -3.69
C VAL A 37 -7.27 11.06 -3.90
N CYS A 38 -6.59 10.57 -2.85
CA CYS A 38 -5.22 10.07 -2.90
C CYS A 38 -5.19 8.60 -2.48
N ALA A 39 -4.19 7.86 -3.00
CA ALA A 39 -3.98 6.46 -2.64
C ALA A 39 -2.71 6.33 -1.80
N VAL A 40 -2.73 5.43 -0.83
CA VAL A 40 -1.57 5.04 -0.02
C VAL A 40 -1.39 3.54 -0.18
N ASN A 41 -0.21 3.10 -0.62
CA ASN A 41 0.15 1.69 -0.64
C ASN A 41 0.96 1.35 0.62
N LEU A 42 0.39 0.51 1.49
CA LEU A 42 1.04 -0.02 2.68
C LEU A 42 1.54 -1.47 2.50
N ASP A 43 1.34 -2.06 1.33
CA ASP A 43 1.73 -3.45 1.04
C ASP A 43 3.11 -3.51 0.36
N PRO A 44 4.17 -4.01 1.04
CA PRO A 44 5.51 -4.17 0.46
C PRO A 44 5.66 -5.43 -0.40
N ARG A 45 4.60 -6.25 -0.53
CA ARG A 45 4.60 -7.49 -1.31
C ARG A 45 3.96 -7.33 -2.69
N VAL A 46 3.32 -6.21 -2.98
CA VAL A 46 2.64 -6.02 -4.27
C VAL A 46 3.66 -5.76 -5.40
N ASN A 47 3.67 -6.62 -6.41
CA ASN A 47 4.61 -6.48 -7.54
C ASN A 47 4.23 -5.28 -8.42
N ASP A 48 2.97 -5.27 -8.88
CA ASP A 48 2.45 -4.23 -9.76
C ASP A 48 1.36 -3.40 -9.08
N LEU A 49 1.55 -2.09 -9.06
CA LEU A 49 0.60 -1.15 -8.48
C LEU A 49 -0.16 -0.42 -9.61
N PRO A 50 -1.44 -0.73 -9.86
CA PRO A 50 -2.17 -0.22 -11.02
C PRO A 50 -2.79 1.17 -10.77
N TYR A 51 -2.21 1.95 -9.86
CA TYR A 51 -2.61 3.31 -9.50
C TYR A 51 -1.41 4.08 -8.96
N HIS A 52 -1.48 5.41 -9.03
CA HIS A 52 -0.48 6.28 -8.40
C HIS A 52 -0.77 6.42 -6.90
N ALA A 53 0.19 6.01 -6.07
CA ALA A 53 0.13 6.22 -4.63
C ALA A 53 1.05 7.35 -4.18
N ILE A 54 0.54 8.23 -3.32
CA ILE A 54 1.31 9.35 -2.75
C ILE A 54 2.36 8.85 -1.76
N PHE A 55 2.11 7.70 -1.15
CA PHE A 55 3.04 6.94 -0.34
C PHE A 55 3.02 5.48 -0.82
N ASP A 56 4.20 4.90 -0.97
CA ASP A 56 4.37 3.53 -1.43
C ASP A 56 5.43 2.83 -0.57
N ALA A 57 4.97 1.88 0.27
CA ALA A 57 5.81 1.09 1.16
C ALA A 57 7.01 0.42 0.46
N ARG A 58 6.86 0.09 -0.84
CA ARG A 58 7.90 -0.56 -1.64
C ARG A 58 9.13 0.30 -1.86
N LYS A 59 9.00 1.63 -1.72
CA LYS A 59 10.13 2.56 -1.78
C LYS A 59 11.02 2.50 -0.54
N ILE A 60 10.50 1.92 0.55
CA ILE A 60 11.24 1.73 1.81
C ILE A 60 11.76 0.29 1.87
N VAL A 61 10.91 -0.69 1.53
CA VAL A 61 11.27 -2.11 1.61
C VAL A 61 10.39 -2.96 0.70
N MET A 62 11.00 -3.93 0.01
CA MET A 62 10.28 -4.97 -0.74
C MET A 62 10.46 -6.35 -0.11
N VAL A 63 9.37 -7.12 -0.07
CA VAL A 63 9.40 -8.49 0.50
C VAL A 63 10.37 -9.39 -0.26
N ASP A 64 10.38 -9.31 -1.59
CA ASP A 64 11.23 -10.16 -2.44
C ASP A 64 12.73 -9.89 -2.21
N GLU A 65 13.10 -8.63 -1.98
CA GLU A 65 14.47 -8.25 -1.64
C GLU A 65 14.91 -8.86 -0.31
N LEU A 66 14.05 -8.82 0.73
CA LEU A 66 14.34 -9.42 2.03
C LEU A 66 14.40 -10.95 1.97
N MET A 67 13.56 -11.58 1.15
CA MET A 67 13.65 -13.02 0.91
C MET A 67 15.02 -13.39 0.33
N ALA A 68 15.50 -12.63 -0.66
CA ALA A 68 16.78 -12.86 -1.30
C ALA A 68 17.98 -12.52 -0.39
N SER A 69 17.93 -11.40 0.33
CA SER A 69 19.08 -10.90 1.12
C SER A 69 19.21 -11.56 2.50
N GLU A 70 18.10 -11.90 3.15
CA GLU A 70 18.09 -12.46 4.51
C GLU A 70 17.75 -13.96 4.54
N GLY A 71 17.54 -14.61 3.38
CA GLY A 71 17.22 -16.04 3.28
C GLY A 71 15.87 -16.41 3.90
N LEU A 72 14.94 -15.45 3.97
CA LEU A 72 13.65 -15.61 4.62
C LEU A 72 12.61 -16.24 3.69
N GLY A 73 11.72 -17.07 4.25
CA GLY A 73 10.50 -17.48 3.56
C GLY A 73 9.52 -16.31 3.39
N PRO A 74 8.50 -16.44 2.52
CA PRO A 74 7.61 -15.32 2.14
C PRO A 74 6.92 -14.62 3.31
N ASN A 75 6.48 -15.40 4.31
CA ASN A 75 5.82 -14.85 5.49
C ASN A 75 6.81 -14.21 6.47
N GLY A 76 8.02 -14.78 6.60
CA GLY A 76 9.08 -14.22 7.43
C GLY A 76 9.55 -12.87 6.89
N ALA A 77 9.77 -12.79 5.58
CA ALA A 77 10.11 -11.56 4.88
C ALA A 77 9.00 -10.49 4.99
N LEU A 78 7.73 -10.88 4.91
CA LEU A 78 6.61 -9.95 5.10
C LEU A 78 6.59 -9.35 6.52
N ILE A 79 6.75 -10.17 7.57
CA ILE A 79 6.83 -9.68 8.95
C ILE A 79 8.04 -8.75 9.13
N ARG A 80 9.17 -9.11 8.52
CA ARG A 80 10.40 -8.30 8.54
C ARG A 80 10.22 -6.95 7.84
N ALA A 81 9.55 -6.93 6.69
CA ALA A 81 9.21 -5.71 5.95
C ALA A 81 8.30 -4.80 6.78
N MET A 82 7.26 -5.36 7.41
CA MET A 82 6.36 -4.59 8.29
C MET A 82 7.11 -3.93 9.46
N LYS A 83 8.09 -4.63 10.06
CA LYS A 83 8.93 -4.05 11.13
C LYS A 83 9.80 -2.89 10.63
N PHE A 84 10.34 -2.99 9.42
CA PHE A 84 11.09 -1.88 8.81
C PHE A 84 10.20 -0.67 8.55
N LEU A 85 9.03 -0.88 7.93
CA LEU A 85 8.05 0.18 7.68
C LEU A 85 7.63 0.88 8.97
N LEU A 86 7.33 0.12 10.03
CA LEU A 86 6.95 0.67 11.33
C LEU A 86 8.07 1.55 11.90
N LYS A 87 9.32 1.10 11.83
CA LYS A 87 10.47 1.86 12.33
C LYS A 87 10.65 3.17 11.55
N GLU A 88 10.57 3.13 10.23
CA GLU A 88 10.75 4.30 9.37
C GLU A 88 9.63 5.34 9.53
N LEU A 89 8.39 4.89 9.72
CA LEU A 89 7.24 5.78 9.90
C LEU A 89 7.15 6.42 11.30
N MET A 90 7.90 5.88 12.27
CA MET A 90 7.90 6.34 13.67
C MET A 90 9.18 7.09 14.05
N SER A 91 10.15 7.20 13.16
CA SER A 91 11.39 7.98 13.35
C SER A 91 11.21 9.42 12.88
#